data_AF-A0AAD8MUY8-F1
#
_entry.id   AF-A0AAD8MUY8-F1
#
_cell.length_a   1.000
_cell.length_b   1.000
_cell.length_c   1.000
_cell.angle_alpha   90.00
_cell.angle_beta   90.00
_cell.angle_gamma   90.00
#
_symmetry.space_group_name_H-M   'P 1'
#
loop_
_entity.id
_entity.type
_entity.pdbx_description
1 polymer ?
#
loop_
_entity_poly.entity_id
_entity_poly.type
_entity_poly.pdbx_seq_one_letter_code
_entity_poly.pdbx_strand_id
1 'polypeptide(L)'
;MYIHLADFPDWISRRSSSKSKMTLDLPKNGLHSFLAMILCFKHLEYANFYRTTYSVKNTTSGLILSGSFNNFSHEAQIKIVPKAIFTVSDGDDSIELTSGNADILGIHLVYENELR
;
A
#
# COMPACT_ATOMS: atom_id res chain seq x y z
N MET A 1 0.15 29.93 -5.47
CA MET A 1 1.43 29.25 -5.23
C MET A 1 1.17 27.76 -5.34
N TYR A 2 1.50 27.16 -6.49
CA TYR A 2 1.31 25.73 -6.71
C TYR A 2 2.36 24.98 -5.88
N ILE A 3 1.91 24.21 -4.90
CA ILE A 3 2.78 23.28 -4.19
C ILE A 3 3.10 22.20 -5.23
N HIS A 4 4.36 22.16 -5.67
CA HIS A 4 4.91 21.03 -6.43
C HIS A 4 4.44 19.76 -5.71
N LEU A 5 3.87 18.78 -6.43
CA LEU A 5 3.76 17.42 -5.91
C LEU A 5 5.13 17.11 -5.32
N ALA A 6 5.23 16.96 -4.00
CA ALA A 6 6.45 16.46 -3.39
C ALA A 6 6.76 15.16 -4.14
N ASP A 7 7.93 15.09 -4.77
CA ASP A 7 8.30 13.95 -5.59
C ASP A 7 8.08 12.69 -4.77
N PHE A 8 7.25 11.79 -5.30
CA PHE A 8 6.98 10.53 -4.61
C PHE A 8 8.33 9.84 -4.41
N PRO A 9 8.62 9.32 -3.21
CA PRO A 9 9.91 8.71 -2.96
C PRO A 9 10.17 7.56 -3.93
N ASP A 10 11.38 7.52 -4.50
CA ASP A 10 11.75 6.50 -5.49
C ASP A 10 11.74 5.07 -4.93
N TRP A 11 11.76 4.92 -3.61
CA TRP A 11 11.68 3.62 -2.92
C TRP A 11 10.27 3.03 -2.90
N ILE A 12 9.21 3.79 -3.20
CA ILE A 12 7.87 3.25 -3.31
C ILE A 12 7.68 2.68 -4.71
N SER A 13 7.26 1.42 -4.80
CA SER A 13 6.79 0.88 -6.07
C SER A 13 5.57 1.69 -6.52
N ARG A 14 5.80 2.57 -7.50
CA ARG A 14 4.78 3.45 -8.05
C ARG A 14 4.00 2.75 -9.12
N ARG A 15 2.74 3.15 -9.25
CA ARG A 15 1.99 2.89 -10.45
C ARG A 15 2.04 4.07 -11.41
N SER A 16 2.09 3.79 -12.71
CA SER A 16 2.05 4.81 -13.76
C SER A 16 0.65 5.38 -14.02
N SER A 17 -0.41 4.82 -13.44
CA SER A 17 -1.80 5.26 -13.67
C SER A 17 -2.69 5.12 -12.43
N SER A 18 -3.66 6.03 -12.30
CA SER A 18 -4.72 6.08 -11.27
C SER A 18 -5.66 4.89 -11.41
N LYS A 19 -5.54 3.91 -10.52
CA LYS A 19 -6.34 2.69 -10.56
C LYS A 19 -6.49 2.11 -9.16
N SER A 20 -7.69 1.58 -8.90
CA SER A 20 -8.14 0.98 -7.64
C SER A 20 -7.54 -0.38 -7.29
N LYS A 21 -6.62 -0.95 -8.10
CA LYS A 21 -6.04 -2.29 -7.86
C LYS A 21 -4.58 -2.41 -8.27
N MET A 22 -3.64 -2.58 -7.36
CA MET A 22 -2.20 -2.75 -7.64
C MET A 22 -1.73 -4.14 -7.22
N THR A 23 -0.79 -4.72 -7.96
CA THR A 23 -0.13 -5.99 -7.58
C THR A 23 1.36 -5.72 -7.43
N LEU A 24 1.96 -6.28 -6.38
CA LEU A 24 3.39 -6.25 -6.11
C LEU A 24 3.90 -7.69 -6.10
N ASP A 25 4.79 -8.01 -7.04
CA ASP A 25 5.48 -9.30 -7.06
C ASP A 25 6.49 -9.35 -5.91
N LEU A 26 6.47 -10.47 -5.18
CA LEU A 26 7.35 -10.68 -4.05
C LEU A 26 8.68 -11.30 -4.51
N PRO A 27 9.82 -10.92 -3.90
CA PRO A 27 11.05 -11.64 -4.11
C PRO A 27 10.92 -13.07 -3.57
N LYS A 28 11.44 -14.04 -4.33
CA LYS A 28 11.37 -15.47 -3.97
C LYS A 28 12.09 -15.82 -2.66
N ASN A 29 12.99 -14.96 -2.20
CA ASN A 29 13.80 -15.16 -1.00
C ASN A 29 13.95 -13.83 -0.25
N GLY A 30 14.08 -13.89 1.08
CA GLY A 30 14.43 -12.73 1.91
C GLY A 30 13.26 -12.13 2.69
N LEU A 31 12.07 -12.72 2.58
CA LEU A 31 10.86 -12.25 3.28
C LEU A 31 10.91 -12.55 4.78
N HIS A 32 11.83 -13.39 5.26
CA HIS A 32 12.08 -13.57 6.69
C HIS A 32 12.39 -12.24 7.41
N SER A 33 13.07 -11.31 6.71
CA SER A 33 13.46 -9.98 7.20
C SER A 33 12.38 -8.90 7.00
N PHE A 34 11.19 -9.26 6.50
CA PHE A 34 10.06 -8.36 6.36
C PHE A 34 9.61 -7.85 7.74
N LEU A 35 9.28 -6.55 7.84
CA LEU A 35 8.83 -5.90 9.06
C LEU A 35 7.43 -5.31 8.94
N ALA A 36 7.16 -4.62 7.85
CA ALA A 36 5.89 -3.92 7.63
C ALA A 36 5.70 -3.60 6.15
N MET A 37 4.47 -3.31 5.78
CA MET A 37 4.12 -2.84 4.46
C MET A 37 3.58 -1.41 4.53
N ILE A 38 4.01 -0.56 3.62
CA ILE A 38 3.57 0.82 3.48
C ILE A 38 2.62 0.88 2.29
N LEU A 39 1.41 1.36 2.52
CA LEU A 39 0.35 1.53 1.52
C LEU A 39 0.08 3.03 1.34
N CYS A 40 0.13 3.51 0.11
CA CYS A 40 -0.09 4.93 -0.18
C CYS A 40 -1.36 5.12 -1.01
N PHE A 41 -2.22 6.03 -0.56
CA PHE A 41 -3.51 6.30 -1.19
C PHE A 41 -3.71 7.79 -1.45
N LYS A 42 -4.45 8.13 -2.50
CA LYS A 42 -5.05 9.45 -2.71
C LYS A 42 -6.53 9.28 -2.95
N HIS A 43 -7.34 9.98 -2.18
CA HIS A 43 -8.78 9.89 -2.39
C HIS A 43 -9.24 10.70 -3.60
N LEU A 44 -10.29 10.20 -4.25
CA LEU A 44 -10.78 10.72 -5.53
C LEU A 44 -12.02 11.62 -5.43
N GLU A 45 -12.84 11.50 -4.38
CA GLU A 45 -14.10 12.24 -4.29
C GLU A 45 -13.91 13.58 -3.57
N TYR A 46 -14.71 14.59 -3.97
CA TYR A 46 -14.65 15.98 -3.50
C TYR A 46 -15.60 16.27 -2.33
N ALA A 47 -16.07 15.25 -1.61
CA ALA A 47 -16.95 15.43 -0.46
C ALA A 47 -16.17 15.77 0.82
N ASN A 48 -16.77 16.53 1.72
CA ASN A 48 -16.13 17.05 2.95
C ASN A 48 -15.79 15.95 4.00
N PHE A 49 -16.27 14.73 3.82
CA PHE A 49 -15.95 13.58 4.68
C PHE A 49 -16.09 12.30 3.89
N TYR A 50 -15.04 11.48 3.89
CA TYR A 50 -15.05 10.22 3.16
C TYR A 50 -14.26 9.13 3.89
N ARG A 51 -14.74 7.91 3.69
CA ARG A 51 -14.13 6.69 4.21
C ARG A 51 -13.44 5.98 3.06
N THR A 52 -12.11 5.93 3.06
CA THR A 52 -11.38 5.08 2.12
C THR A 52 -11.39 3.65 2.62
N THR A 53 -11.79 2.72 1.76
CA THR A 53 -11.69 1.28 2.02
C THR A 53 -10.57 0.67 1.17
N TYR A 54 -9.89 -0.33 1.74
CA TYR A 54 -8.86 -1.07 1.03
C TYR A 54 -8.84 -2.53 1.48
N SER A 55 -8.31 -3.40 0.62
CA SER A 55 -7.97 -4.76 0.98
C SER A 55 -6.63 -5.16 0.39
N VAL A 56 -5.86 -5.91 1.16
CA VAL A 56 -4.59 -6.51 0.79
C VAL A 56 -4.82 -8.01 0.77
N LYS A 57 -4.54 -8.64 -0.36
CA LYS A 57 -4.64 -10.07 -0.54
C LYS A 57 -3.28 -10.63 -0.92
N ASN A 58 -2.87 -11.67 -0.22
CA ASN A 58 -1.80 -12.54 -0.69
C ASN A 58 -2.39 -13.50 -1.73
N THR A 59 -1.83 -13.51 -2.94
CA THR A 59 -2.40 -14.29 -4.04
C THR A 59 -2.17 -15.79 -3.90
N THR A 60 -1.13 -16.19 -3.17
CA THR A 60 -0.71 -17.59 -3.02
C THR A 60 -1.41 -18.24 -1.83
N SER A 61 -1.32 -17.65 -0.65
CA SER A 61 -1.98 -18.17 0.56
C SER A 61 -3.47 -17.83 0.65
N GLY A 62 -3.94 -16.86 -0.14
CA GLY A 62 -5.32 -16.37 -0.09
C GLY A 62 -5.66 -15.55 1.16
N LEU A 63 -4.67 -15.23 2.00
CA LEU A 63 -4.85 -14.38 3.18
C LEU A 63 -5.30 -12.98 2.76
N ILE A 64 -6.35 -12.46 3.39
CA ILE A 64 -6.92 -11.15 3.10
C ILE A 64 -6.95 -10.31 4.37
N LEU A 65 -6.36 -9.12 4.31
CA LEU A 65 -6.57 -8.05 5.27
C LEU A 65 -7.45 -6.98 4.61
N SER A 66 -8.50 -6.57 5.30
CA SER A 66 -9.33 -5.44 4.86
C SER A 66 -9.27 -4.34 5.90
N GLY A 67 -9.27 -3.10 5.44
CA GLY A 67 -9.18 -1.93 6.30
C GLY A 67 -9.97 -0.76 5.74
N SER A 68 -10.16 0.23 6.60
CA SER A 68 -10.74 1.50 6.19
C SER A 68 -10.28 2.62 7.09
N PHE A 69 -10.26 3.84 6.56
CA PHE A 69 -9.93 5.03 7.33
C PHE A 69 -10.74 6.21 6.83
N ASN A 70 -11.08 7.10 7.77
CA ASN A 70 -11.72 8.36 7.45
C ASN A 70 -10.65 9.37 7.06
N ASN A 71 -11.00 10.23 6.12
CA ASN A 71 -10.15 11.27 5.61
C ASN A 71 -10.93 12.58 5.60
N PHE A 72 -10.23 13.64 5.95
CA PHE A 72 -10.77 15.00 6.05
C PHE A 72 -10.10 15.95 5.04
N SER A 73 -9.13 15.46 4.26
CA SER A 73 -8.38 16.23 3.26
C SER A 73 -8.02 15.35 2.07
N HIS A 74 -8.06 15.91 0.85
CA HIS A 74 -7.64 15.24 -0.40
C HIS A 74 -6.14 14.98 -0.52
N GLU A 75 -5.43 14.99 0.62
CA GLU A 75 -4.01 14.75 0.67
C GLU A 75 -3.71 13.26 0.54
N ALA A 76 -2.50 12.96 0.08
CA ALA A 76 -2.02 11.59 0.06
C ALA A 76 -1.86 11.08 1.49
N GLN A 77 -2.27 9.84 1.70
CA GLN A 77 -2.28 9.18 3.02
C GLN A 77 -1.40 7.93 2.97
N ILE A 78 -0.63 7.73 4.04
CA ILE A 78 0.20 6.55 4.24
C ILE A 78 -0.44 5.68 5.32
N LYS A 79 -0.54 4.38 5.05
CA LYS A 79 -0.89 3.34 6.03
C LYS A 79 0.28 2.39 6.18
N ILE A 80 0.68 2.18 7.44
CA ILE A 80 1.71 1.20 7.80
C ILE A 80 0.99 -0.03 8.33
N VAL A 81 1.25 -1.18 7.74
CA VAL A 81 0.72 -2.48 8.11
C VAL A 81 1.86 -3.33 8.65
N PRO A 82 1.99 -3.48 9.98
CA PRO A 82 3.02 -4.32 10.57
C PRO A 82 2.88 -5.79 10.19
N LYS A 83 4.01 -6.52 10.14
CA LYS A 83 4.07 -7.98 9.89
C LYS A 83 3.15 -8.79 10.80
N ALA A 84 2.98 -8.36 12.05
CA ALA A 84 2.08 -8.99 13.01
C ALA A 84 0.59 -8.96 12.59
N ILE A 85 0.21 -8.04 11.70
CA ILE A 85 -1.15 -7.92 11.16
C ILE A 85 -1.29 -8.65 9.82
N PHE A 86 -0.28 -8.54 8.95
CA PHE A 86 -0.25 -9.20 7.65
C PHE A 86 1.15 -9.74 7.41
N THR A 87 1.28 -11.07 7.41
CA THR A 87 2.57 -11.73 7.21
C THR A 87 2.71 -12.18 5.76
N VAL A 88 3.93 -12.07 5.25
CA VAL A 88 4.38 -12.69 4.00
C VAL A 88 5.53 -13.64 4.30
N SER A 89 5.64 -14.68 3.49
CA SER A 89 6.58 -15.78 3.62
C SER A 89 7.26 -16.07 2.28
N ASP A 90 8.42 -16.71 2.29
CA ASP A 90 9.20 -17.02 1.07
C ASP A 90 8.42 -17.90 0.06
N GLY A 91 7.30 -18.51 0.45
CA GLY A 91 6.42 -19.25 -0.45
C GLY A 91 5.35 -18.41 -1.15
N ASP A 92 5.26 -17.11 -0.87
CA ASP A 92 4.25 -16.22 -1.42
C ASP A 92 4.75 -15.52 -2.69
N ASP A 93 3.90 -15.48 -3.73
CA ASP A 93 4.31 -14.97 -5.05
C ASP A 93 4.06 -13.47 -5.22
N SER A 94 2.89 -12.99 -4.76
CA SER A 94 2.51 -11.59 -4.94
C SER A 94 1.49 -11.12 -3.90
N ILE A 95 1.46 -9.80 -3.71
CA ILE A 95 0.43 -9.10 -2.94
C ILE A 95 -0.42 -8.29 -3.90
N GLU A 96 -1.73 -8.39 -3.77
CA GLU A 96 -2.70 -7.55 -4.45
C GLU A 96 -3.34 -6.57 -3.46
N LEU A 97 -3.18 -5.28 -3.70
CA LEU A 97 -3.90 -4.22 -3.00
C LEU A 97 -5.07 -3.76 -3.86
N THR A 98 -6.25 -3.65 -3.28
CA THR A 98 -7.41 -3.00 -3.91
C THR A 98 -7.97 -1.90 -3.02
N SER A 99 -8.64 -0.92 -3.62
CA SER A 99 -9.37 0.14 -2.93
C SER A 99 -10.70 0.39 -3.62
N GLY A 100 -11.76 0.64 -2.85
CA GLY A 100 -13.08 0.90 -3.42
C GLY A 100 -13.23 2.31 -4.02
N ASN A 101 -12.55 3.29 -3.42
CA ASN A 101 -12.80 4.71 -3.65
C ASN A 101 -11.55 5.58 -3.44
N ALA A 102 -10.37 5.03 -3.63
CA ALA A 102 -9.13 5.78 -3.66
C ALA A 102 -8.21 5.28 -4.76
N ASP A 103 -7.41 6.20 -5.28
CA ASP A 103 -6.23 5.85 -6.05
C ASP A 103 -5.19 5.24 -5.14
N ILE A 104 -4.63 4.12 -5.59
CA ILE A 104 -3.43 3.55 -5.00
C ILE A 104 -2.23 4.23 -5.66
N LEU A 105 -1.44 4.92 -4.86
CA LEU A 105 -0.23 5.62 -5.32
C LEU A 105 0.97 4.68 -5.34
N GLY A 106 1.03 3.73 -4.40
CA GLY A 106 2.08 2.73 -4.35
C GLY A 106 2.05 1.83 -3.13
N ILE A 107 2.91 0.83 -3.17
CA ILE A 107 3.14 -0.17 -2.11
C ILE A 107 4.66 -0.28 -1.91
N HIS A 108 5.09 -0.41 -0.66
CA HIS A 108 6.46 -0.76 -0.33
C HIS A 108 6.49 -1.81 0.78
N LEU A 109 7.45 -2.73 0.71
CA LEU A 109 7.73 -3.69 1.77
C LEU A 109 8.98 -3.23 2.48
N VAL A 110 8.85 -2.98 3.78
CA VAL A 110 9.94 -2.57 4.65
C VAL A 110 10.63 -3.80 5.18
N TYR A 111 11.94 -3.85 4.98
CA TYR A 111 12.81 -4.93 5.44
C TYR A 111 13.79 -4.42 6.51
N GLU A 112 14.26 -5.30 7.38
CA GLU A 112 15.23 -4.95 8.45
C GLU A 112 16.51 -4.29 7.93
N ASN A 113 16.97 -4.68 6.74
CA ASN A 113 18.20 -4.17 6.13
C ASN A 113 18.08 -2.72 5.61
N GLU A 114 16.87 -2.19 5.41
CA GLU A 114 16.63 -0.80 4.98
C GLU A 114 16.71 0.20 6.14
N LEU A 115 16.74 -0.29 7.38
CA LEU A 115 16.79 0.54 8.60
C LEU A 115 18.21 0.72 9.15
N ARG A 116 19.23 0.33 8.39
CA ARG A 116 20.65 0.40 8.78
C ARG A 116 21.39 1.56 8.14
#